data_AF-A0A918X740-F1
#
_entry.id   AF-A0A918X740-F1
#
_cell.length_a   1.000
_cell.length_b   1.000
_cell.length_c   1.000
_cell.angle_alpha   90.00
_cell.angle_beta   90.00
_cell.angle_gamma   90.00
#
_symmetry.space_group_name_H-M   'P 1'
#
loop_
_entity.id
_entity.type
_entity.pdbx_description
1 polymer ?
#
loop_
_entity_poly.entity_id
_entity_poly.type
_entity_poly.pdbx_seq_one_letter_code
_entity_poly.pdbx_strand_id
1 'polypeptide(L)' 'MVRRHITTCPTGKVRYPDKITAKMSMSRAEAAGRGEQRVYRCPQCHGYHLSSSARKP' A
#
# COMPACT_ATOMS: atom_id res chain seq x y z
N MET A 1 -10.72 -24.23 2.27
CA MET A 1 -10.48 -22.91 1.65
C MET A 1 -9.41 -22.20 2.45
N VAL A 2 -8.15 -22.24 2.01
CA VAL A 2 -7.05 -21.60 2.74
C VAL A 2 -7.29 -20.10 2.64
N ARG A 3 -7.75 -19.48 3.73
CA ARG A 3 -7.86 -18.02 3.84
C ARG A 3 -6.45 -17.49 3.68
N ARG A 4 -6.10 -17.07 2.46
CA ARG A 4 -4.92 -16.26 2.17
C ARG A 4 -4.99 -15.14 3.21
N HIS A 5 -4.10 -15.20 4.20
CA HIS A 5 -3.87 -14.09 5.12
C HIS A 5 -3.35 -12.96 4.23
N ILE A 6 -4.28 -12.21 3.62
CA ILE A 6 -3.98 -10.91 3.08
C ILE A 6 -3.43 -10.20 4.30
N THR A 7 -2.14 -9.92 4.28
CA THR A 7 -1.42 -9.23 5.34
C THR A 7 -2.09 -7.87 5.48
N THR A 8 -3.14 -7.80 6.29
CA THR A 8 -3.84 -6.58 6.62
C THR A 8 -3.17 -6.02 7.86
N CYS A 9 -2.76 -4.78 7.77
CA CYS A 9 -2.35 -4.04 8.96
C CYS A 9 -3.55 -3.93 9.90
N PRO A 10 -3.35 -3.90 11.23
CA PRO A 10 -4.44 -3.65 12.18
C PRO A 10 -5.25 -2.38 11.87
N THR A 11 -4.68 -1.45 11.10
CA THR A 11 -5.35 -0.25 10.55
C THR A 11 -6.32 -0.52 9.40
N GLY A 12 -6.51 -1.78 8.98
CA GLY A 12 -7.32 -2.16 7.82
C GLY A 12 -6.62 -1.95 6.48
N LYS A 13 -5.39 -1.43 6.45
CA LYS A 13 -4.64 -1.16 5.21
C LYS A 13 -3.92 -2.40 4.68
N VAL A 14 -3.79 -2.49 3.35
CA VAL A 14 -3.00 -3.54 2.67
C VAL A 14 -1.53 -3.40 3.05
N ARG A 15 -0.97 -4.38 3.76
CA ARG A 15 0.45 -4.45 4.09
C ARG A 15 1.20 -5.15 2.97
N TYR A 16 2.16 -4.45 2.40
CA TYR A 16 3.16 -5.00 1.50
C TYR A 16 4.37 -5.47 2.32
N PRO A 17 4.93 -6.66 2.03
CA PRO A 17 6.06 -7.20 2.79
C PRO A 17 7.34 -6.36 2.61
N ASP A 18 7.53 -5.80 1.42
CA ASP A 18 8.72 -5.03 1.06
C ASP A 18 8.38 -3.78 0.23
N LYS A 19 9.36 -2.88 0.13
CA LYS A 19 9.21 -1.58 -0.56
C LYS A 19 9.02 -1.75 -2.07
N ILE A 20 9.57 -2.81 -2.67
CA ILE A 20 9.54 -3.02 -4.13
C ILE A 20 8.14 -3.48 -4.53
N THR A 21 7.57 -4.46 -3.83
CA THR A 21 6.20 -4.92 -4.00
C THR A 21 5.20 -3.77 -3.80
N ALA A 22 5.44 -2.92 -2.80
CA ALA A 22 4.64 -1.71 -2.60
C ALA A 22 4.76 -0.74 -3.79
N LYS A 23 5.96 -0.46 -4.28
CA LYS A 23 6.18 0.40 -5.46
C LYS A 23 5.54 -0.17 -6.73
N MET A 24 5.64 -1.47 -6.99
CA MET A 24 4.98 -2.09 -8.15
C MET A 24 3.46 -1.95 -8.07
N SER A 25 2.90 -2.07 -6.87
CA SER A 25 1.46 -1.88 -6.64
C SER A 25 1.05 -0.42 -6.80
N MET A 26 1.91 0.51 -6.38
CA MET A 26 1.75 1.95 -6.63
C MET A 26 1.71 2.24 -8.13
N SER A 27 2.69 1.77 -8.91
CA SER A 27 2.73 1.97 -10.37
C SER A 27 1.49 1.43 -11.08
N ARG A 28 0.96 0.28 -10.63
CA ARG A 28 -0.31 -0.25 -11.14
C ARG A 28 -1.50 0.64 -10.81
N ALA A 29 -1.52 1.23 -9.62
CA ALA A 29 -2.61 2.09 -9.19
C ALA A 29 -2.56 3.49 -9.83
N GLU A 30 -1.36 4.02 -10.09
CA GLU A 30 -1.14 5.21 -10.93
C GLU A 30 -1.69 4.99 -12.34
N ALA A 31 -1.34 3.85 -12.96
CA ALA A 31 -1.83 3.48 -14.30
C ALA A 31 -3.36 3.30 -14.35
N ALA A 32 -3.98 2.94 -13.21
CA ALA A 32 -5.43 2.85 -13.06
C ALA A 32 -6.11 4.21 -12.79
N GLY A 33 -5.36 5.32 -12.84
CA GLY A 33 -5.88 6.67 -12.66
C GLY A 33 -6.27 7.02 -11.22
N ARG A 34 -5.76 6.29 -10.21
CA ARG A 34 -6.12 6.50 -8.79
C ARG A 34 -5.41 7.69 -8.12
N GLY A 35 -4.83 8.60 -8.90
CA GLY A 35 -4.06 9.77 -8.42
C GLY A 35 -2.74 9.39 -7.74
N GLU A 36 -1.90 10.42 -7.51
CA GLU A 36 -0.56 10.30 -6.94
C GLU A 36 -0.56 9.55 -5.60
N GLN A 37 -0.04 8.33 -5.62
CA GLN A 37 0.12 7.48 -4.44
C GLN A 37 1.56 7.50 -3.93
N ARG A 38 1.72 7.46 -2.61
CA ARG A 38 3.04 7.42 -1.95
C ARG A 38 3.20 6.13 -1.15
N VAL A 39 4.38 5.50 -1.27
CA VAL A 39 4.75 4.35 -0.43
C VAL A 39 5.36 4.84 0.89
N TYR A 40 4.84 4.36 2.03
CA TYR A 40 5.40 4.64 3.35
C TYR A 40 5.50 3.37 4.20
N ARG A 41 6.42 3.35 5.18
CA ARG A 41 6.54 2.23 6.14
C ARG A 41 5.59 2.46 7.31
N CYS A 42 4.80 1.45 7.65
CA CYS A 42 3.93 1.46 8.82
C CYS A 42 4.75 1.35 10.10
N PRO A 43 4.53 2.21 11.12
CA PRO A 43 5.11 2.01 12.43
C PRO A 43 4.46 0.86 13.21
N GLN A 44 3.19 0.51 12.93
CA GLN A 44 2.47 -0.54 13.67
C GLN A 44 2.74 -1.95 13.15
N CYS A 45 2.68 -2.15 11.84
CA CYS A 45 2.88 -3.48 11.25
C CYS A 45 4.28 -3.68 10.66
N HIS A 46 5.13 -2.65 10.70
CA HIS A 46 6.48 -2.63 10.12
C HIS A 46 6.59 -2.89 8.60
N GLY A 47 5.49 -3.20 7.91
CA GLY A 47 5.43 -3.35 6.46
C GLY A 47 5.19 -2.04 5.72
N TYR A 48 5.03 -2.13 4.41
CA TYR A 48 4.84 -0.97 3.54
C TYR A 48 3.37 -0.78 3.18
N HIS A 49 2.94 0.47 3.03
CA HIS A 49 1.58 0.86 2.67
C HIS A 49 1.58 1.89 1.56
N LEU A 50 0.49 1.93 0.80
CA LEU A 50 0.18 3.02 -0.11
C LEU A 50 -0.66 4.06 0.62
N SER A 51 -0.35 5.33 0.39
CA SER A 51 -1.17 6.46 0.81
C SER A 51 -1.69 7.17 -0.44
N SER A 52 -3.00 7.35 -0.52
CA SER A 52 -3.68 8.10 -1.58
C SER A 52 -3.68 9.61 -1.32
N SER A 53 -2.75 10.12 -0.50
CA SER A 53 -2.71 11.54 -0.18
C SER A 53 -2.25 12.31 -1.42
N ALA A 54 -3.23 12.71 -2.23
CA ALA A 54 -3.09 13.69 -3.29
C ALA A 54 -2.38 14.92 -2.72
N ARG A 55 -1.46 15.48 -3.51
CA ARG A 55 -1.02 16.86 -3.30
C ARG A 55 -2.30 17.70 -3.32
N LYS A 56 -2.67 18.34 -2.20
CA LYS A 56 -3.75 19.33 -2.25
C LYS A 56 -3.35 20.39 -3.28
N PRO A 57 -4.25 20.79 -4.18
CA PRO A 57 -3.98 21.84 -5.16
C PRO A 57 -3.60 23.15 -4.45
#